data_AF-A0A1X9T211-F1
#
_entry.id   AF-A0A1X9T211-F1
#
_cell.length_a   1.000
_cell.length_b   1.000
_cell.length_c   1.000
_cell.angle_alpha   90.00
_cell.angle_beta   90.00
_cell.angle_gamma   90.00
#
_symmetry.space_group_name_H-M   'P 1'
#
loop_
_entity.id
_entity.type
_entity.pdbx_description
1 polymer ?
#
loop_
_entity_poly.entity_id
_entity_poly.type
_entity_poly.pdbx_seq_one_letter_code
_entity_poly.pdbx_strand_id
1 'polypeptide(L)' 'MNKYPEVYSLKESLAILDKYKDDLTKEQYEQNKSIICGFAIENMFANEEDIINLIKVDKQEKTPDEIIAEYKKEWGVSV' A
#
# COMPACT_ATOMS: atom_id res chain seq x y z
N MET A 1 -14.99 -12.34 2.88
CA MET A 1 -14.87 -11.18 3.79
C MET A 1 -13.59 -10.50 3.37
N ASN A 2 -13.64 -9.26 2.86
CA ASN A 2 -12.43 -8.58 2.41
C ASN A 2 -11.55 -8.37 3.65
N LYS A 3 -10.32 -8.91 3.66
CA LYS A 3 -9.46 -8.90 4.86
C LYS A 3 -9.10 -7.45 5.24
N TYR A 4 -9.06 -6.58 4.24
CA TYR A 4 -8.81 -5.17 4.37
C TYR A 4 -9.98 -4.41 3.72
N PRO A 5 -10.74 -3.59 4.48
CA PRO A 5 -11.83 -2.82 3.93
C PRO A 5 -11.31 -1.67 3.05
N GLU A 6 -12.10 -1.28 2.04
CA GLU A 6 -11.83 -0.09 1.24
C GLU A 6 -11.87 1.18 2.09
N VAL A 7 -11.10 2.18 1.66
CA VAL A 7 -11.05 3.51 2.27
C VAL A 7 -11.47 4.57 1.26
N TYR A 8 -11.95 5.71 1.75
CA TYR A 8 -12.59 6.72 0.90
C TYR A 8 -12.03 8.13 1.11
N SER A 9 -10.90 8.24 1.79
CA SER A 9 -10.23 9.51 2.02
C SER A 9 -8.74 9.37 2.28
N LEU A 10 -7.98 10.42 1.94
CA LEU A 10 -6.55 10.51 2.26
C LEU A 10 -6.31 10.37 3.78
N LYS A 11 -7.21 10.92 4.60
CA LYS A 11 -7.09 10.84 6.06
C LYS A 11 -7.11 9.39 6.56
N GLU A 12 -7.96 8.55 5.98
CA GLU A 12 -8.03 7.12 6.33
C GLU A 12 -6.77 6.39 5.89
N SER A 13 -6.29 6.61 4.65
CA SER A 13 -5.03 6.01 4.18
C SER A 13 -3.83 6.40 5.04
N LEU A 14 -3.70 7.69 5.40
CA LEU A 14 -2.61 8.16 6.27
C LEU A 14 -2.71 7.59 7.69
N ALA A 15 -3.93 7.45 8.23
CA ALA A 15 -4.13 6.82 9.53
C ALA A 15 -3.73 5.33 9.54
N ILE A 16 -3.83 4.65 8.39
CA ILE A 16 -3.33 3.28 8.25
C ILE A 16 -1.80 3.28 8.18
N LEU A 17 -1.18 4.15 7.38
CA LEU A 17 0.30 4.27 7.33
C LEU A 17 0.88 4.55 8.73
N ASP A 18 0.21 5.40 9.52
CA ASP A 18 0.63 5.72 10.89
C ASP A 18 0.71 4.50 11.81
N LYS A 19 -0.07 3.44 11.57
CA LYS A 19 0.01 2.18 12.34
C LYS A 19 1.37 1.49 12.19
N TYR A 20 2.07 1.72 11.07
CA TYR A 20 3.33 1.08 10.74
C TYR A 20 4.54 2.00 10.95
N LYS A 21 4.33 3.20 11.50
CA LYS A 21 5.37 4.22 11.63
C LYS A 21 6.59 3.75 12.43
N ASP A 22 6.38 2.94 13.46
CA ASP A 22 7.46 2.42 14.30
C ASP A 22 8.30 1.35 13.59
N ASP A 23 7.77 0.74 12.53
CA ASP A 23 8.46 -0.27 11.71
C ASP A 23 9.21 0.34 10.52
N LEU A 24 9.18 1.66 10.34
CA LEU A 24 9.74 2.39 9.20
C LEU A 24 10.82 3.37 9.66
N THR A 25 11.84 3.56 8.82
CA THR A 25 12.68 4.74 8.98
C THR A 25 11.87 6.00 8.63
N LYS A 26 12.33 7.16 9.10
CA LYS A 26 11.71 8.44 8.75
C LYS A 26 11.64 8.65 7.23
N GLU A 27 12.68 8.24 6.51
CA GLU A 27 12.75 8.37 5.05
C GLU A 27 11.71 7.48 4.37
N GLN A 28 11.62 6.22 4.77
CA GLN A 28 10.61 5.27 4.28
C GLN A 28 9.18 5.77 4.55
N TYR A 29 8.91 6.28 5.75
CA TYR A 29 7.60 6.82 6.08
C TYR A 29 7.24 8.03 5.20
N GLU A 30 8.14 9.00 5.03
CA GLU A 30 7.87 10.19 4.21
C GLU A 30 7.76 9.84 2.71
N GLN A 31 8.54 8.87 2.21
CA GLN A 31 8.41 8.36 0.86
C GLN A 31 7.03 7.73 0.62
N ASN A 32 6.61 6.79 1.49
CA ASN A 32 5.30 6.14 1.39
C ASN A 32 4.15 7.15 1.52
N LYS A 33 4.26 8.11 2.44
CA LYS A 33 3.31 9.20 2.59
C LYS A 33 3.20 10.06 1.32
N SER A 34 4.31 10.37 0.67
CA SER A 34 4.32 11.12 -0.60
C SER A 34 3.57 10.38 -1.71
N ILE A 35 3.80 9.06 -1.82
CA ILE A 35 3.10 8.19 -2.79
C ILE A 35 1.59 8.19 -2.53
N ILE A 36 1.17 7.97 -1.28
CA ILE A 36 -0.26 7.96 -0.89
C ILE A 36 -0.92 9.31 -1.18
N CYS A 37 -0.25 10.43 -0.87
CA CYS A 37 -0.75 11.76 -1.21
C CYS A 37 -0.87 11.97 -2.72
N GLY A 38 0.08 11.45 -3.51
CA GLY A 38 0.03 11.49 -4.97
C GLY A 38 -1.22 10.80 -5.53
N PHE A 39 -1.51 9.58 -5.07
CA PHE A 39 -2.72 8.86 -5.47
C PHE A 39 -4.02 9.57 -5.06
N ALA A 40 -4.04 10.21 -3.89
CA ALA A 40 -5.21 10.94 -3.44
C ALA A 40 -5.56 12.16 -4.33
N ILE A 41 -4.60 12.74 -5.05
CA ILE A 41 -4.87 13.80 -6.05
C ILE A 41 -5.76 13.24 -7.19
N GLU A 42 -5.59 11.96 -7.51
CA GLU A 42 -6.36 11.24 -8.53
C GLU A 42 -7.62 10.58 -7.94
N ASN A 43 -8.02 10.95 -6.72
CA ASN A 43 -9.16 10.39 -6.00
C ASN A 43 -9.05 8.86 -5.80
N MET A 44 -7.81 8.37 -5.65
CA MET A 44 -7.48 6.99 -5.30
C MET A 44 -6.97 6.94 -3.86
N PHE A 45 -7.53 6.02 -3.05
CA PHE A 45 -7.23 5.94 -1.62
C PHE A 45 -6.71 4.54 -1.27
N ALA A 46 -5.47 4.47 -0.80
CA ALA A 46 -4.80 3.22 -0.48
C ALA A 46 -5.38 2.60 0.79
N ASN A 47 -5.89 1.37 0.69
CA ASN A 47 -6.35 0.59 1.83
C ASN A 47 -5.17 -0.07 2.57
N GLU A 48 -5.45 -0.89 3.58
CA GLU A 48 -4.39 -1.49 4.40
C GLU A 48 -3.53 -2.53 3.65
N GLU A 49 -4.08 -3.22 2.65
CA GLU A 49 -3.29 -4.10 1.80
C GLU A 49 -2.30 -3.33 0.92
N ASP A 50 -2.78 -2.26 0.29
CA ASP A 50 -1.98 -1.40 -0.58
C ASP A 50 -0.78 -0.82 0.20
N ILE A 51 -1.03 -0.36 1.43
CA ILE A 51 -0.01 0.23 2.30
C ILE A 51 1.01 -0.83 2.74
N ILE A 52 0.56 -2.04 3.11
CA ILE A 52 1.47 -3.15 3.43
C ILE A 52 2.35 -3.49 2.22
N ASN A 53 1.78 -3.52 1.02
CA ASN A 53 2.52 -3.84 -0.21
C ASN A 53 3.54 -2.74 -0.56
N LEU A 54 3.17 -1.46 -0.41
CA LEU A 54 4.12 -0.34 -0.51
C LEU A 54 5.30 -0.50 0.44
N ILE A 55 5.03 -0.81 1.72
CA ILE A 55 6.07 -1.01 2.74
C ILE A 55 6.99 -2.19 2.39
N LYS A 56 6.44 -3.32 1.94
CA LYS A 56 7.25 -4.49 1.54
C LYS A 56 8.19 -4.17 0.39
N VAL A 57 7.73 -3.40 -0.59
CA VAL A 57 8.57 -2.94 -1.71
C VAL A 57 9.68 -2.03 -1.21
N ASP A 58 9.34 -1.07 -0.35
CA ASP A 58 10.30 -0.10 0.20
C ASP A 58 11.36 -0.76 1.11
N LYS A 59 10.99 -1.86 1.79
CA LYS A 59 11.90 -2.71 2.56
C LYS A 59 12.66 -3.75 1.74
N GLN A 60 12.42 -3.82 0.42
CA GLN A 60 12.98 -4.84 -0.47
C GLN A 60 12.60 -6.28 -0.05
N GLU A 61 11.50 -6.45 0.69
CA GLU A 61 10.97 -7.76 1.09
C GLU A 61 10.20 -8.43 -0.05
N LYS A 62 9.62 -7.61 -0.94
CA LYS A 62 9.00 -8.05 -2.19
C LYS A 62 9.30 -7.07 -3.31
N THR A 63 9.31 -7.58 -4.52
CA THR A 63 9.29 -6.78 -5.74
C THR A 63 7.86 -6.46 -6.17
N PRO A 64 7.62 -5.38 -6.94
CA PRO A 64 6.33 -5.13 -7.56
C PRO A 64 5.84 -6.29 -8.42
N ASP A 65 6.74 -6.98 -9.15
CA ASP A 65 6.39 -8.11 -10.01
C ASP A 65 5.85 -9.31 -9.23
N GLU A 66 6.41 -9.60 -8.05
CA GLU A 66 5.90 -10.65 -7.16
C GLU A 66 4.49 -10.33 -6.66
N ILE A 67 4.23 -9.07 -6.29
CA ILE A 67 2.90 -8.62 -5.85
C ILE A 67 1.89 -8.71 -7.01
N ILE A 68 2.28 -8.28 -8.22
CA ILE A 68 1.44 -8.40 -9.43
C ILE A 68 1.15 -9.87 -9.74
N ALA A 69 2.13 -10.77 -9.59
CA ALA A 69 1.95 -12.20 -9.81
C ALA A 69 0.96 -12.82 -8.80
N GLU A 70 0.99 -12.38 -7.54
CA GLU A 70 0.02 -12.77 -6.51
C GLU A 70 -1.40 -12.35 -6.89
N TYR A 71 -1.60 -11.09 -7.26
CA TYR A 71 -2.92 -10.61 -7.71
C TYR A 71 -3.43 -11.34 -8.95
N LYS A 72 -2.57 -11.57 -9.96
CA LYS A 72 -2.95 -12.35 -11.15
C LYS A 72 -3.41 -13.76 -10.78
N LYS A 73 -2.72 -14.41 -9.84
CA LYS A 73 -3.10 -15.73 -9.35
C LYS A 73 -4.45 -15.71 -8.62
N GLU A 74 -4.70 -14.71 -7.78
CA GLU A 74 -5.98 -14.56 -7.06
C GLU A 74 -7.15 -14.29 -8.00
N TRP A 75 -6.94 -13.53 -9.06
CA TRP A 75 -7.96 -13.23 -10.07
C TRP A 75 -8.11 -14.30 -11.15
N GLY A 76 -7.28 -15.35 -11.12
CA GLY A 76 -7.30 -16.42 -12.12
C GLY A 76 -6.83 -15.97 -13.52
N VAL A 77 -6.01 -14.90 -13.60
CA VAL A 77 -5.42 -14.41 -14.84
C VAL A 77 -4.10 -15.14 -15.07
N SER A 78 -4.01 -15.95 -16.12
CA SER A 78 -2.78 -16.65 -16.52
C SER A 78 -1.69 -15.67 -16.99
N VAL A 79 -0.45 -15.92 -16.57
CA VAL A 79 0.77 -15.19 -16.98
C VAL A 79 1.32 -15.77 -18.28
#